data_AF-A0A5P1V1L1-F1
#
_entry.id   AF-A0A5P1V1L1-F1
#
_cell.length_a   1.000
_cell.length_b   1.000
_cell.length_c   1.000
_cell.angle_alpha   90.00
_cell.angle_beta   90.00
_cell.angle_gamma   90.00
#
_symmetry.space_group_name_H-M   'P 1'
#
loop_
_entity.id
_entity.type
_entity.pdbx_description
1 polymer ?
#
loop_
_entity_poly.entity_id
_entity_poly.type
_entity_poly.pdbx_seq_one_letter_code
_entity_poly.pdbx_strand_id
1 'polypeptide(L)'
;MINVDFTLFIQIIEALIMTFILHQILIKPVMNAMQKREQHFASLERETKELLNSAEEIIKKYEEELAKARAEGAQKRELLKEEARKIEKDLLSKVLKEVEEYKNQWSQEFSKQLEGIRKDLQGRIEVFAGLIVERVLGRKV
;
A
#
# COMPACT_ATOMS: atom_id res chain seq x y z
N MET A 1 68.27 48.92 -48.42
CA MET A 1 68.80 49.01 -47.04
C MET A 1 67.76 49.76 -46.23
N ILE A 2 67.35 49.24 -45.07
CA ILE A 2 66.45 49.96 -44.17
C ILE A 2 67.28 51.09 -43.58
N ASN A 3 67.11 52.30 -44.11
CA ASN A 3 67.68 53.48 -43.48
C ASN A 3 66.80 53.82 -42.29
N VAL A 4 67.43 53.93 -41.12
CA VAL A 4 66.74 54.30 -39.88
C VAL A 4 66.53 55.81 -39.91
N ASP A 5 65.52 56.22 -40.68
CA ASP A 5 65.13 57.61 -40.86
C ASP A 5 63.80 57.90 -40.14
N PHE A 6 63.45 59.18 -40.01
CA PHE A 6 62.19 59.63 -39.40
C PHE A 6 60.94 58.96 -39.99
N THR A 7 60.98 58.59 -41.28
CA THR A 7 59.91 57.85 -41.97
C THR A 7 59.65 56.47 -41.34
N LEU A 8 60.67 55.77 -40.84
CA LEU A 8 60.51 54.48 -40.17
C LEU A 8 59.78 54.65 -38.83
N PHE A 9 60.04 55.73 -38.10
CA PHE A 9 59.29 56.07 -36.89
C PHE A 9 57.81 56.34 -37.20
N ILE A 10 57.53 57.10 -38.26
CA ILE A 10 56.15 57.33 -38.71
C ILE A 10 55.45 56.02 -39.05
N GLN A 11 56.11 55.11 -39.77
CA GLN A 11 55.55 53.82 -40.17
C GLN A 11 55.26 52.90 -38.96
N ILE A 12 56.12 52.92 -37.93
CA ILE A 12 55.87 52.21 -36.67
C ILE A 12 54.63 52.78 -35.97
N ILE A 13 54.52 54.11 -35.88
CA ILE A 13 53.36 54.77 -35.26
C ILE A 13 52.07 54.42 -36.02
N GLU A 14 52.09 54.46 -37.35
CA GLU A 14 50.95 54.05 -38.19
C GLU A 14 50.54 52.60 -37.93
N ALA A 15 51.50 51.68 -37.90
CA ALA A 15 51.25 50.27 -37.62
C ALA A 15 50.68 50.04 -36.21
N LEU A 16 51.16 50.78 -35.21
CA LEU A 16 50.65 50.71 -33.84
C LEU A 16 49.22 51.25 -33.75
N ILE A 17 48.93 52.38 -34.39
CA ILE A 17 47.56 52.95 -34.45
C ILE A 17 46.61 51.96 -35.13
N MET A 18 47.01 51.40 -36.27
CA MET A 18 46.20 50.43 -37.01
C MET A 18 45.96 49.16 -36.20
N THR A 19 46.99 48.64 -35.53
CA THR A 19 46.87 47.48 -34.63
C THR A 19 45.94 47.78 -33.46
N PHE A 20 46.02 48.97 -32.87
CA PHE A 20 45.15 49.37 -31.77
C PHE A 20 43.68 49.46 -32.19
N ILE A 21 43.42 50.09 -33.34
CA ILE A 21 42.07 50.19 -33.92
C ILE A 21 41.52 48.78 -34.20
N LEU A 22 42.32 47.91 -34.85
CA LEU A 22 41.92 46.55 -35.16
C LEU A 22 41.68 45.71 -33.91
N HIS A 23 42.53 45.85 -32.88
CA HIS A 23 42.36 45.17 -31.61
C HIS A 23 41.01 45.52 -30.97
N GLN A 24 40.64 46.80 -31.01
CA GLN A 24 39.41 47.26 -30.37
C GLN A 24 38.15 46.95 -31.18
N ILE A 25 38.22 46.99 -32.52
CA ILE A 25 37.08 46.74 -33.40
C ILE A 25 36.83 45.24 -33.64
N LEU A 26 37.88 44.41 -33.70
CA LEU A 26 37.76 43.00 -34.07
C LEU A 26 38.17 42.05 -32.95
N ILE A 27 39.40 42.16 -32.44
CA ILE A 27 39.95 41.12 -31.55
C ILE A 27 39.15 41.04 -30.24
N LYS A 28 38.95 42.19 -29.58
CA LYS A 28 38.23 42.26 -28.32
C LYS A 28 36.76 41.83 -28.44
N PRO A 29 35.94 42.33 -29.37
CA PRO A 29 34.55 41.90 -29.48
C PRO A 29 34.39 40.44 -29.90
N VAL A 30 35.24 39.92 -30.80
CA VAL A 30 35.19 38.51 -31.19
C VAL A 30 35.52 37.61 -30.00
N MET A 31 36.58 37.92 -29.25
CA MET A 31 36.94 37.16 -28.06
C MET A 31 35.82 37.18 -27.00
N ASN A 32 35.24 38.35 -26.75
CA ASN A 32 34.11 38.48 -25.83
C ASN A 32 32.89 37.68 -26.29
N ALA A 33 32.59 37.66 -27.59
CA ALA A 33 31.49 36.87 -28.14
C ALA A 33 31.74 35.36 -27.99
N MET A 34 32.98 34.91 -28.21
CA MET A 34 33.36 33.51 -27.98
C MET A 34 33.22 33.11 -26.51
N GLN A 35 33.72 33.93 -25.58
CA GLN A 35 33.59 33.69 -24.14
C GLN A 35 32.13 33.66 -23.68
N LYS A 36 31.30 34.59 -24.15
CA LYS A 36 29.86 34.58 -23.86
C LYS A 36 29.19 33.31 -24.34
N ARG A 37 29.54 32.86 -25.54
CA ARG A 37 29.00 31.61 -26.11
C ARG A 37 29.42 30.41 -25.28
N GLU A 38 30.68 30.32 -24.91
CA GLU A 38 31.20 29.24 -24.06
C GLU A 38 30.53 29.21 -22.69
N GLN A 39 30.40 30.37 -22.03
CA GLN A 39 29.69 30.49 -20.76
C GLN A 39 28.22 30.08 -20.88
N HIS A 40 27.55 30.47 -21.95
CA HIS A 40 26.15 30.11 -22.18
C HIS A 40 25.97 28.59 -22.37
N PHE A 41 26.84 27.96 -23.16
CA PHE A 41 26.80 26.50 -23.31
C PHE A 41 27.15 25.78 -22.00
N ALA A 42 28.16 26.26 -21.27
CA ALA A 42 28.51 25.69 -19.97
C ALA A 42 27.36 25.82 -18.95
N SER A 43 26.64 26.95 -18.94
CA SER A 43 25.47 27.12 -18.07
C SER A 43 24.33 26.19 -18.47
N LEU A 44 24.05 26.05 -19.77
CA LEU A 44 23.01 25.14 -20.26
C LEU A 44 23.33 23.68 -19.93
N GLU A 45 24.59 23.26 -20.09
CA GLU A 45 25.02 21.90 -19.74
C GLU A 45 24.87 21.65 -18.24
N ARG A 46 25.22 22.63 -17.40
CA ARG A 46 25.05 22.54 -15.95
C ARG A 46 23.59 22.44 -15.56
N GLU A 47 22.74 23.32 -16.09
CA GLU A 47 21.30 23.34 -15.80
C GLU A 47 20.63 22.02 -16.26
N THR A 48 21.03 21.51 -17.42
CA THR A 48 20.56 20.20 -17.92
C THR A 48 20.95 19.07 -16.97
N LYS A 49 22.20 19.04 -16.48
CA LYS A 49 22.65 18.04 -15.50
C LYS A 49 21.90 18.15 -14.18
N GLU A 50 21.68 19.38 -13.68
CA GLU A 50 20.94 19.61 -12.45
C GLU A 50 19.47 19.16 -12.58
N LEU A 51 18.82 19.43 -13.73
CA LEU A 51 17.46 18.96 -14.02
C LEU A 51 17.38 17.44 -14.12
N LEU A 52 18.34 16.79 -14.80
CA LEU A 52 18.40 15.33 -14.91
C LEU A 52 18.58 14.67 -13.54
N ASN A 53 19.52 15.15 -12.73
CA ASN A 53 19.75 14.64 -11.38
C ASN A 53 18.51 14.83 -10.50
N SER A 54 17.87 16.00 -10.58
CA SER A 54 16.64 16.28 -9.82
C SER A 54 15.50 15.36 -10.25
N ALA A 55 15.35 15.10 -11.55
CA ALA A 55 14.34 14.18 -12.07
C ALA A 55 14.59 12.74 -11.59
N GLU A 56 15.84 12.28 -11.61
CA GLU A 56 16.22 10.96 -11.11
C GLU A 56 15.93 10.81 -9.61
N GLU A 57 16.26 11.82 -8.80
CA GLU A 57 15.93 11.84 -7.38
C GLU A 57 14.42 11.80 -7.12
N ILE A 58 13.63 12.55 -7.89
CA ILE A 58 12.16 12.55 -7.76
C ILE A 58 11.58 11.19 -8.12
N ILE A 59 12.05 10.58 -9.21
CA ILE A 59 11.61 9.24 -9.63
C ILE A 59 11.95 8.22 -8.55
N LYS A 60 13.17 8.25 -8.01
CA LYS A 60 13.59 7.34 -6.95
C LYS A 60 12.74 7.50 -5.68
N LYS A 61 12.50 8.74 -5.24
CA LYS A 61 11.62 9.02 -4.08
C LYS A 61 10.20 8.51 -4.32
N TYR A 62 9.67 8.74 -5.52
CA TYR A 62 8.34 8.26 -5.89
C TYR A 62 8.24 6.73 -5.86
N GLU A 63 9.25 6.01 -6.38
CA GLU A 63 9.31 4.56 -6.33
C GLU A 63 9.41 4.02 -4.89
N GLU A 64 10.22 4.67 -4.05
CA GLU A 64 10.36 4.34 -2.63
C GLU A 64 9.03 4.55 -1.87
N GLU A 65 8.35 5.68 -2.08
CA GLU A 65 7.04 5.95 -1.48
C GLU A 65 5.97 4.97 -1.95
N LEU A 66 5.96 4.63 -3.25
CA LEU A 66 5.03 3.66 -3.80
C LEU A 66 5.26 2.26 -3.22
N ALA A 67 6.52 1.84 -3.07
CA ALA A 67 6.87 0.57 -2.44
C ALA A 67 6.43 0.54 -0.98
N LYS A 68 6.67 1.63 -0.24
CA LYS A 68 6.25 1.78 1.16
C LYS A 68 4.73 1.71 1.30
N ALA A 69 3.98 2.46 0.49
CA ALA A 69 2.52 2.45 0.50
C ALA A 69 1.95 1.05 0.18
N ARG A 70 2.57 0.31 -0.75
CA ARG A 70 2.17 -1.07 -1.06
C ARG A 70 2.43 -2.02 0.12
N ALA A 71 3.57 -1.88 0.78
CA ALA A 71 3.93 -2.68 1.95
C ALA A 71 2.97 -2.40 3.12
N GLU A 72 2.72 -1.13 3.44
CA GLU A 72 1.77 -0.72 4.48
C GLU A 72 0.35 -1.21 4.16
N GLY A 73 -0.09 -1.09 2.90
CA GLY A 73 -1.38 -1.60 2.46
C GLY A 73 -1.50 -3.13 2.59
N ALA A 74 -0.43 -3.86 2.25
CA ALA A 74 -0.39 -5.31 2.43
C ALA A 74 -0.44 -5.70 3.91
N GLN A 75 0.32 -5.02 4.77
CA GLN A 75 0.33 -5.25 6.21
C GLN A 75 -1.05 -4.99 6.82
N LYS A 76 -1.68 -3.86 6.47
CA LYS A 76 -3.02 -3.51 6.97
C LYS A 76 -4.08 -4.52 6.54
N ARG A 77 -4.01 -5.02 5.29
CA ARG A 77 -4.90 -6.09 4.83
C ARG A 77 -4.71 -7.37 5.62
N GLU A 78 -3.46 -7.74 5.93
CA GLU A 78 -3.20 -8.96 6.69
C GLU A 78 -3.69 -8.85 8.13
N LEU A 79 -3.47 -7.71 8.79
CA LEU A 79 -4.01 -7.42 10.12
C LEU A 79 -5.54 -7.54 10.14
N LEU A 80 -6.24 -6.95 9.16
CA LEU A 80 -7.70 -7.06 9.06
C LEU A 80 -8.17 -8.50 8.86
N LYS A 81 -7.44 -9.31 8.09
CA LYS A 81 -7.76 -10.74 7.92
C LYS A 81 -7.55 -11.52 9.20
N GLU A 82 -6.48 -11.24 9.95
CA GLU A 82 -6.23 -11.88 11.24
C GLU A 82 -7.31 -11.51 12.27
N GLU A 83 -7.70 -10.23 12.33
CA GLU A 83 -8.80 -9.77 13.18
C GLU A 83 -10.13 -10.45 12.78
N ALA A 84 -10.45 -10.48 11.49
CA ALA A 84 -11.65 -11.16 10.99
C ALA A 84 -11.66 -12.65 11.39
N ARG A 85 -10.54 -13.36 11.23
CA ARG A 85 -10.41 -14.77 11.65
C ARG A 85 -10.56 -14.96 13.16
N LYS A 86 -10.09 -14.02 13.97
CA LYS A 86 -10.28 -14.06 15.44
C LYS A 86 -11.75 -13.88 15.80
N ILE A 87 -12.42 -12.91 15.19
CA ILE A 87 -13.86 -12.67 15.40
C ILE A 87 -14.67 -13.87 14.95
N GLU A 88 -14.37 -14.45 13.79
CA GLU A 88 -15.02 -15.66 13.28
C GLU A 88 -14.87 -16.82 14.27
N LYS A 89 -13.66 -17.08 14.75
CA LYS A 89 -13.42 -18.12 15.76
C LYS A 89 -14.17 -17.87 17.07
N ASP A 90 -14.19 -16.64 17.56
CA ASP A 90 -14.89 -16.28 18.79
C ASP A 90 -16.40 -16.49 18.63
N LEU A 91 -16.98 -16.00 17.54
CA LEU A 91 -18.40 -16.18 17.23
C LEU A 91 -18.77 -17.65 17.10
N LEU A 92 -17.97 -18.42 16.36
CA LEU A 92 -18.21 -19.86 16.15
C LEU A 92 -18.10 -20.62 17.47
N SER A 93 -17.17 -20.24 18.35
CA SER A 93 -17.06 -20.82 19.70
C SER A 93 -18.26 -20.51 20.59
N LYS A 94 -18.82 -19.29 20.49
CA LYS A 94 -20.05 -18.91 21.22
C LYS A 94 -21.25 -19.71 20.75
N VAL A 95 -21.44 -19.80 19.43
CA VAL A 95 -22.52 -20.59 18.83
C VAL A 95 -22.41 -22.06 19.23
N LEU A 96 -21.20 -22.65 19.21
CA LEU A 96 -21.01 -24.03 19.65
C LEU A 96 -21.41 -24.25 21.12
N LYS A 97 -21.07 -23.31 22.00
CA LYS A 97 -21.49 -23.36 23.42
C LYS A 97 -23.01 -23.25 23.57
N GLU A 98 -23.64 -22.31 22.87
CA GLU A 98 -25.10 -22.15 22.88
C GLU A 98 -25.82 -23.41 22.38
N VAL A 99 -25.31 -24.03 21.32
CA VAL A 99 -25.85 -25.30 20.80
C VAL A 99 -25.69 -26.43 21.81
N GLU A 100 -24.55 -26.51 22.50
CA GLU A 100 -24.31 -27.52 23.52
C GLU A 100 -25.22 -27.33 24.75
N GLU A 101 -25.40 -26.08 25.20
CA GLU A 101 -26.35 -25.73 26.26
C GLU A 101 -27.79 -26.08 25.86
N TYR A 102 -28.21 -25.71 24.64
CA TYR A 102 -29.54 -26.03 24.13
C TYR A 102 -29.78 -27.54 24.05
N LYS A 103 -28.78 -28.30 23.57
CA LYS A 103 -28.85 -29.77 23.52
C LYS A 103 -28.98 -30.37 24.92
N ASN A 104 -28.23 -29.86 25.90
CA ASN A 104 -28.29 -30.32 27.28
C ASN A 104 -29.67 -30.01 27.92
N GLN A 105 -30.20 -28.80 27.70
CA GLN A 105 -31.54 -28.42 28.16
C GLN A 105 -32.61 -29.31 27.53
N TRP A 106 -32.57 -29.51 26.22
CA TRP A 106 -33.52 -30.38 25.51
C TRP A 106 -33.45 -31.83 26.00
N SER A 107 -32.25 -32.38 26.24
CA SER A 107 -32.08 -33.72 26.79
C SER A 107 -32.66 -33.86 28.20
N GLN A 108 -32.53 -32.82 29.05
CA GLN A 108 -33.12 -32.81 30.38
C GLN A 108 -34.65 -32.73 30.34
N GLU A 109 -35.20 -31.86 29.49
CA GLU A 109 -36.65 -31.74 29.29
C GLU A 109 -37.25 -33.02 28.73
N PHE A 110 -36.60 -33.62 27.72
CA PHE A 110 -37.01 -34.89 27.13
C PHE A 110 -37.02 -36.02 28.17
N SER A 111 -36.01 -36.10 29.04
CA SER A 111 -35.96 -37.08 30.12
C SER A 111 -37.09 -36.88 31.13
N LYS A 112 -37.39 -35.63 31.51
CA LYS A 112 -38.52 -35.30 32.40
C LYS A 112 -39.86 -35.68 31.77
N GLN A 113 -40.05 -35.41 30.47
CA GLN A 113 -41.27 -35.79 29.75
C GLN A 113 -41.42 -37.32 29.69
N LEU A 114 -40.34 -38.06 29.43
CA LEU A 114 -40.33 -39.53 29.46
C LEU A 114 -40.68 -40.10 30.83
N GLU A 115 -40.16 -39.52 31.92
CA GLU A 115 -40.53 -39.92 33.28
C GLU A 115 -41.99 -39.63 33.59
N GLY A 116 -42.52 -38.47 33.17
CA GLY A 116 -43.92 -38.12 33.29
C GLY A 116 -44.83 -39.12 32.57
N ILE A 117 -44.51 -39.43 31.31
CA ILE A 117 -45.24 -40.42 30.52
C ILE A 117 -45.16 -41.81 31.16
N ARG A 118 -43.99 -42.22 31.67
CA ARG A 118 -43.85 -43.50 32.39
C ARG A 118 -44.72 -43.58 33.63
N LYS A 119 -44.78 -42.52 34.43
CA LYS A 119 -45.65 -42.45 35.63
C LYS A 119 -47.13 -42.50 35.25
N ASP A 120 -47.53 -41.77 34.22
CA ASP A 120 -48.89 -41.80 33.68
C ASP A 120 -49.26 -43.19 33.15
N LEU A 121 -48.34 -43.85 32.44
CA LEU A 121 -48.54 -45.21 31.96
C LEU A 121 -48.70 -46.17 33.14
N GLN A 122 -47.85 -46.08 34.17
CA GLN A 122 -47.94 -46.88 35.40
C GLN A 122 -49.28 -46.70 36.12
N GLY A 123 -49.76 -45.46 36.26
CA GLY A 123 -51.09 -45.20 36.84
C GLY A 123 -52.24 -45.76 36.01
N ARG A 124 -52.04 -45.95 34.69
CA ARG A 124 -53.01 -46.57 33.78
C ARG A 124 -52.83 -48.08 33.64
N ILE A 125 -51.77 -48.69 34.20
CA ILE A 125 -51.54 -50.15 34.12
C ILE A 125 -52.73 -50.91 34.70
N GLU A 126 -53.35 -50.45 35.80
CA GLU A 126 -54.53 -51.10 36.37
C GLU A 126 -55.74 -51.05 35.43
N VAL A 127 -55.94 -49.92 34.73
CA VAL A 127 -57.03 -49.74 33.75
C VAL A 127 -56.78 -50.59 32.50
N PHE A 128 -55.53 -50.66 32.01
CA PHE A 128 -55.16 -51.51 30.88
C PHE A 128 -55.21 -53.00 31.24
N ALA A 129 -54.80 -53.38 32.45
CA ALA A 129 -54.92 -54.74 32.95
C ALA A 129 -56.40 -55.15 33.08
N GLY A 130 -57.26 -54.26 33.60
CA GLY A 130 -58.71 -54.44 33.62
C GLY A 130 -59.28 -54.67 32.22
N LEU A 131 -58.95 -53.81 31.25
CA LEU A 131 -59.39 -53.94 29.86
C LEU A 131 -58.91 -55.23 29.17
N ILE A 132 -57.67 -55.67 29.44
CA ILE A 132 -57.13 -56.91 28.88
C ILE A 132 -57.84 -58.12 29.51
N VAL A 133 -58.04 -58.11 30.82
CA VAL A 133 -58.79 -59.15 31.56
C VAL A 133 -60.24 -59.22 31.06
N GLU A 134 -60.88 -58.08 30.81
CA GLU A 134 -62.23 -57.97 30.25
C GLU A 134 -62.31 -58.54 28.83
N ARG A 135 -61.28 -58.29 28.00
CA ARG A 135 -61.21 -58.77 26.61
C ARG A 135 -60.89 -60.27 26.51
N VAL A 136 -60.09 -60.80 27.44
CA VAL A 136 -59.69 -62.21 27.48
C VAL A 136 -60.74 -63.09 28.17
N LEU A 137 -61.44 -62.58 29.19
CA LEU A 137 -62.50 -63.32 29.90
C LEU A 137 -63.91 -63.13 29.29
N GLY A 138 -64.09 -62.18 28.37
CA GLY A 138 -65.34 -61.99 27.63
C GLY A 138 -66.53 -61.54 28.47
N ARG A 139 -66.31 -61.09 29.72
CA ARG A 139 -67.31 -60.52 30.62
C ARG A 139 -66.71 -59.37 31.44
N LYS A 140 -67.53 -58.36 31.71
CA LYS A 140 -67.22 -57.26 32.63
C LYS A 140 -67.01 -57.78 34.04
N VAL A 141 -65.93 -57.33 34.68
CA VAL A 141 -65.79 -57.35 36.14
C VAL A 141 -65.87 -55.91 36.62
#